data_AF-A0A2N1C814-F1
#
_entry.id   AF-A0A2N1C814-F1
#
_cell.length_a   1.000
_cell.length_b   1.000
_cell.length_c   1.000
_cell.angle_alpha   90.00
_cell.angle_beta   90.00
_cell.angle_gamma   90.00
#
_symmetry.space_group_name_H-M   'P 1'
#
loop_
_entity.id
_entity.type
_entity.pdbx_description
1 polymer ?
#
loop_
_entity_poly.entity_id
_entity_poly.type
_entity_poly.pdbx_seq_one_letter_code
_entity_poly.pdbx_strand_id
1 'polypeptide(L)'
;MMMHKTVTFFIVLLLSTSALAMPKITVKNQRNIKGFAETQVINGTMENLICYVAIDGHKIFFRLKAIESSKWFAATDIRFNHSNFSVWCDYLKLHPKYQEN
;
A
#
# COMPACT_ATOMS: atom_id res chain seq x y z
N MET A 1 -30.94 -30.44 -21.27
CA MET A 1 -31.05 -29.62 -20.03
C MET A 1 -29.74 -29.56 -19.23
N MET A 2 -28.95 -30.64 -19.14
CA MET A 2 -27.67 -30.68 -18.39
C MET A 2 -26.55 -29.82 -19.02
N MET A 3 -26.41 -29.86 -20.35
CA MET A 3 -25.31 -29.18 -21.08
C MET A 3 -25.36 -27.65 -21.00
N HIS A 4 -26.56 -27.04 -20.94
CA HIS A 4 -26.69 -25.61 -20.74
C HIS A 4 -26.19 -25.17 -19.36
N LYS A 5 -26.48 -25.95 -18.30
CA LYS A 5 -26.00 -25.64 -16.94
C LYS A 5 -24.47 -25.65 -16.87
N THR A 6 -23.83 -26.61 -17.53
CA THR A 6 -22.37 -26.71 -17.59
C THR A 6 -21.76 -25.53 -18.35
N VAL A 7 -22.33 -25.15 -19.50
CA VAL A 7 -21.87 -24.01 -20.29
C VAL A 7 -22.04 -22.70 -19.51
N THR A 8 -23.19 -22.49 -18.86
CA THR A 8 -23.42 -21.29 -18.03
C THR A 8 -22.43 -21.23 -16.86
N PHE A 9 -22.11 -22.37 -16.22
CA PHE A 9 -21.13 -22.43 -15.15
C PHE A 9 -19.73 -21.98 -15.60
N PHE A 10 -19.26 -22.46 -16.77
CA PHE A 10 -17.97 -22.04 -17.31
C PHE A 10 -17.92 -20.55 -17.69
N ILE A 11 -19.03 -19.99 -18.20
CA ILE A 11 -19.12 -18.55 -18.51
C ILE A 11 -19.02 -17.70 -17.24
N VAL A 12 -19.70 -18.08 -16.15
CA VAL A 12 -19.64 -17.38 -14.87
C VAL A 12 -18.25 -17.45 -14.24
N LEU A 13 -17.55 -18.59 -14.36
CA LEU A 13 -16.20 -18.78 -13.85
C LEU A 13 -15.15 -17.90 -14.56
N LEU A 14 -15.35 -17.63 -15.86
CA LEU A 14 -14.45 -16.76 -16.63
C LEU A 14 -14.62 -15.28 -16.30
N LEU A 15 -15.79 -14.88 -15.80
CA LEU A 15 -16.10 -13.49 -15.45
C LEU A 15 -15.71 -13.13 -14.00
N SER A 16 -15.30 -14.09 -13.17
CA SER A 16 -15.09 -13.87 -11.74
C SER A 16 -13.72 -13.28 -11.35
N THR A 17 -12.84 -12.93 -12.29
CA THR A 17 -11.47 -12.45 -11.95
C THR A 17 -11.26 -10.97 -12.26
N SER A 18 -11.73 -10.10 -11.37
CA SER A 18 -11.26 -8.73 -11.25
C SER A 18 -10.54 -8.57 -9.90
N ALA A 19 -9.29 -9.02 -9.83
CA ALA A 19 -8.45 -8.78 -8.67
C ALA A 19 -7.78 -7.40 -8.81
N LEU A 20 -8.18 -6.44 -7.97
CA LEU A 20 -7.42 -5.20 -7.80
C LEU A 20 -6.12 -5.55 -7.06
N ALA A 21 -5.02 -5.66 -7.81
CA ALA A 21 -3.71 -5.94 -7.24
C ALA A 21 -3.19 -4.72 -6.47
N MET A 22 -2.61 -4.95 -5.30
CA MET A 22 -1.90 -3.88 -4.58
C MET A 22 -0.72 -3.36 -5.42
N PRO A 23 -0.40 -2.06 -5.36
CA PRO A 23 0.73 -1.50 -6.09
C PRO A 23 2.04 -2.10 -5.60
N LYS A 24 3.02 -2.24 -6.51
CA LYS A 24 4.36 -2.70 -6.18
C LYS A 24 5.09 -1.64 -5.34
N ILE A 25 5.27 -1.94 -4.06
CA ILE A 25 6.03 -1.10 -3.13
C ILE A 25 7.15 -1.89 -2.45
N THR A 26 8.20 -1.18 -2.05
CA THR A 26 9.25 -1.72 -1.18
C THR A 26 9.26 -0.94 0.12
N VAL A 27 9.23 -1.64 1.25
CA VAL A 27 9.34 -1.05 2.58
C VAL A 27 10.74 -1.29 3.12
N LYS A 28 11.46 -0.21 3.42
CA LYS A 28 12.76 -0.27 4.10
C LYS A 28 12.57 0.11 5.56
N ASN A 29 13.18 -0.66 6.46
CA ASN A 29 13.16 -0.42 7.89
C ASN A 29 14.59 -0.29 8.41
N GLN A 30 14.83 0.65 9.32
CA GLN A 30 16.11 0.78 10.01
C GLN A 30 15.92 1.43 11.38
N ARG A 31 17.03 1.64 12.11
CA ARG A 31 17.08 2.58 13.23
C ARG A 31 17.93 3.78 12.85
N ASN A 32 17.48 4.98 13.24
CA ASN A 32 18.28 6.19 13.04
C ASN A 32 19.40 6.31 14.10
N ILE A 33 20.20 7.37 13.98
CA ILE A 33 21.33 7.65 14.89
C ILE A 33 20.93 7.83 16.37
N LYS A 34 19.65 8.14 16.63
CA LYS A 34 19.10 8.29 17.99
C LYS A 34 18.49 6.99 18.51
N GLY A 35 18.53 5.93 17.71
CA GLY A 35 17.99 4.63 18.05
C GLY A 35 16.48 4.48 17.83
N PHE A 36 15.77 5.46 17.26
CA PHE A 36 14.35 5.27 16.93
C PHE A 36 14.21 4.40 15.69
N ALA A 37 13.25 3.47 15.71
CA ALA A 37 12.88 2.72 14.52
C ALA A 37 12.23 3.66 13.49
N GLU A 38 12.58 3.50 12.22
CA GLU A 38 12.02 4.28 11.12
C GLU A 38 11.79 3.43 9.87
N THR A 39 10.75 3.82 9.12
CA THR A 39 10.38 3.15 7.86
C THR A 39 10.36 4.15 6.70
N GLN A 40 10.72 3.67 5.51
CA GLN A 40 10.59 4.38 4.24
C GLN A 40 9.83 3.49 3.26
N VAL A 41 8.93 4.10 2.48
CA VAL A 41 8.15 3.43 1.45
C VAL A 41 8.63 3.88 0.08
N ILE A 42 8.91 2.94 -0.79
CA ILE A 42 9.40 3.19 -2.15
C ILE A 42 8.35 2.70 -3.14
N ASN A 43 7.96 3.56 -4.06
CA ASN A 43 7.04 3.22 -5.13
C ASN A 43 7.81 2.58 -6.30
N GLY A 44 7.49 1.32 -6.60
CA GLY A 44 8.07 0.59 -7.74
C GLY A 44 7.21 0.64 -9.00
N THR A 45 6.20 1.52 -9.05
CA THR A 45 5.27 1.67 -10.17
C THR A 45 5.44 3.03 -10.85
N MET A 46 4.97 3.13 -12.10
CA MET A 46 4.90 4.37 -12.87
C MET A 46 3.67 5.24 -12.51
N GLU A 47 2.90 4.85 -11.50
CA GLU A 47 1.67 5.50 -11.09
C GLU A 47 1.87 6.21 -9.76
N ASN A 48 1.18 7.34 -9.55
CA ASN A 48 1.15 7.99 -8.24
C ASN A 48 0.29 7.18 -7.28
N LEU A 49 0.77 7.03 -6.05
CA LEU A 49 0.09 6.28 -5.00
C LEU A 49 -0.38 7.22 -3.88
N ILE A 50 -1.45 6.82 -3.23
CA ILE A 50 -1.81 7.29 -1.89
C ILE A 50 -1.37 6.23 -0.90
N CYS A 51 -0.59 6.63 0.10
CA CYS A 51 -0.07 5.74 1.11
C CYS A 51 -0.40 6.24 2.51
N TYR A 52 -0.39 5.33 3.46
CA TYR A 52 -0.21 5.68 4.86
C TYR A 52 0.86 4.80 5.52
N VAL A 53 1.52 5.38 6.51
CA VAL A 53 2.31 4.65 7.51
C VAL A 53 1.58 4.82 8.83
N ALA A 54 1.23 3.70 9.46
CA ALA A 54 0.70 3.67 10.81
C ALA A 54 1.80 3.30 11.80
N ILE A 55 2.00 4.16 12.80
CA ILE A 55 2.95 3.98 13.90
C ILE A 55 2.43 4.80 15.09
N ASP A 56 2.71 4.35 16.32
CA ASP A 56 2.32 5.05 17.55
C ASP A 56 0.81 5.34 17.68
N GLY A 57 -0.04 4.49 17.09
CA GLY A 57 -1.49 4.68 17.08
C GLY A 57 -2.01 5.73 16.09
N HIS A 58 -1.14 6.36 15.29
CA HIS A 58 -1.51 7.36 14.29
C HIS A 58 -1.28 6.85 12.87
N LYS A 59 -2.14 7.26 11.92
CA LYS A 59 -1.96 7.03 10.48
C LYS A 59 -1.50 8.32 9.81
N ILE A 60 -0.29 8.29 9.25
CA ILE A 60 0.28 9.42 8.52
C ILE A 60 0.05 9.17 7.03
N PHE A 61 -0.91 9.90 6.43
CA PHE A 61 -1.21 9.82 5.01
C PHE A 61 -0.27 10.70 4.19
N PHE A 62 0.13 10.22 3.01
CA PHE A 62 0.97 10.97 2.07
C PHE A 62 0.80 10.45 0.65
N ARG A 63 1.00 11.34 -0.32
CA ARG A 63 1.13 10.96 -1.73
C ARG A 63 2.56 10.52 -2.00
N LEU A 64 2.71 9.46 -2.77
CA LEU A 64 4.01 8.94 -3.20
C LEU A 64 4.04 8.90 -4.72
N LYS A 65 4.89 9.73 -5.33
CA LYS A 65 4.94 9.80 -6.79
C LYS A 65 5.52 8.52 -7.40
N ALA A 66 5.30 8.36 -8.69
CA ALA A 66 5.88 7.30 -9.50
C ALA A 66 7.41 7.21 -9.29
N ILE A 67 7.93 5.99 -9.05
CA ILE A 67 9.37 5.71 -8.91
C ILE A 67 10.08 6.57 -7.84
N GLU A 68 9.35 7.08 -6.84
CA GLU A 68 9.91 7.88 -5.74
C GLU A 68 9.98 7.11 -4.42
N SER A 69 10.83 7.61 -3.51
CA SER A 69 10.90 7.18 -2.12
C SER A 69 10.26 8.23 -1.22
N SER A 70 9.53 7.79 -0.19
CA SER A 70 9.00 8.69 0.83
C SER A 70 10.13 9.27 1.69
N LYS A 71 9.79 10.27 2.52
CA LYS A 71 10.61 10.58 3.69
C LYS A 71 10.64 9.38 4.64
N TRP A 72 11.62 9.36 5.55
CA TRP A 72 11.62 8.43 6.68
C TRP A 72 10.55 8.83 7.69
N PHE A 73 9.76 7.85 8.13
CA PHE A 73 8.79 7.99 9.22
C PHE A 73 9.35 7.28 10.44
N ALA A 74 9.76 8.05 11.43
CA ALA A 74 10.29 7.53 12.69
C ALA A 74 9.18 7.34 13.73
N ALA A 75 9.33 6.33 14.57
CA ALA A 75 8.55 6.18 15.78
C ALA A 75 8.95 7.24 16.83
N THR A 76 8.04 7.54 17.74
CA THR A 76 8.25 8.49 18.84
C THR A 76 8.91 7.88 20.06
N ASP A 77 8.93 6.54 20.16
CA ASP A 77 9.53 5.80 21.27
C ASP A 77 10.53 4.75 20.76
N ILE A 78 11.69 4.65 21.41
CA ILE A 78 12.78 3.73 21.06
C ILE A 78 12.40 2.25 21.22
N ARG A 79 11.38 1.96 22.04
CA ARG A 79 10.88 0.60 22.29
C ARG A 79 10.18 0.00 21.08
N PHE A 80 9.68 0.84 20.17
CA PHE A 80 9.12 0.35 18.92
C PHE A 80 10.21 -0.22 18.00
N ASN A 81 9.78 -1.11 17.11
CA ASN A 81 10.59 -1.76 16.10
C ASN A 81 9.82 -1.87 14.77
N HIS A 82 10.45 -2.45 13.74
CA HIS A 82 9.89 -2.56 12.39
C HIS A 82 8.52 -3.25 12.34
N SER A 83 8.22 -4.20 13.24
CA SER A 83 6.94 -4.91 13.28
C SER A 83 5.79 -4.05 13.79
N ASN A 84 6.09 -2.91 14.41
CA ASN A 84 5.07 -1.96 14.89
C ASN A 84 4.57 -1.03 13.78
N PHE A 85 5.26 -0.96 12.65
CA PHE A 85 4.82 -0.20 11.50
C PHE A 85 3.80 -0.99 10.69
N SER A 86 2.72 -0.33 10.28
CA SER A 86 1.81 -0.85 9.24
C SER A 86 1.84 0.08 8.04
N VAL A 87 2.20 -0.45 6.87
CA VAL A 87 2.25 0.31 5.62
C VAL A 87 1.12 -0.15 4.72
N TRP A 88 0.46 0.81 4.09
CA TRP A 88 -0.53 0.55 3.05
C TRP A 88 -0.40 1.59 1.95
N CYS A 89 -0.55 1.15 0.72
CA CYS A 89 -0.59 2.02 -0.45
C CYS A 89 -1.63 1.50 -1.44
N ASP A 90 -2.22 2.44 -2.18
CA ASP A 90 -3.12 2.16 -3.28
C ASP A 90 -2.94 3.21 -4.38
N TYR A 91 -3.44 2.92 -5.58
CA TYR A 91 -3.35 3.83 -6.71
C TYR A 91 -4.13 5.11 -6.44
N LEU A 92 -3.47 6.27 -6.56
CA LEU A 92 -4.08 7.58 -6.29
C LEU A 92 -5.35 7.82 -7.10
N LYS A 93 -5.39 7.34 -8.35
CA LYS A 93 -6.54 7.43 -9.26
C LYS A 93 -7.82 6.78 -8.73
N LEU A 94 -7.72 5.84 -7.80
CA LEU A 94 -8.87 5.16 -7.18
C LEU A 94 -9.43 5.93 -5.98
N HIS A 95 -8.78 7.01 -5.54
CA HIS A 95 -9.17 7.78 -4.35
C HIS A 95 -9.33 9.28 -4.67
N PRO A 96 -10.45 9.71 -5.27
CA PRO A 96 -10.67 11.09 -5.69
C PRO A 96 -10.48 12.14 -4.59
N LYS A 97 -10.88 11.81 -3.35
CA LYS A 97 -10.70 12.66 -2.16
C LYS A 97 -9.25 13.08 -1.87
N TYR A 98 -8.27 12.40 -2.46
CA TYR A 98 -6.85 12.69 -2.28
C TYR A 98 -6.19 13.18 -3.58
N GLN A 99 -6.94 13.52 -4.63
CA GLN A 99 -6.37 13.98 -5.90
C GLN A 99 -6.01 15.47 -5.88
N GLU A 100 -6.83 16.30 -5.23
CA GLU A 100 -6.62 17.75 -5.13
C GLU A 100 -5.87 18.10 -3.85
N ASN A 101 -4.87 18.97 -3.97
CA ASN A 101 -3.96 19.34 -2.86
C ASN A 101 -4.67 20.13 -1.78
#